data_AF-A0A1H0SWP8-F1
#
_entry.id   AF-A0A1H0SWP8-F1
#
_cell.length_a   1.000
_cell.length_b   1.000
_cell.length_c   1.000
_cell.angle_alpha   90.00
_cell.angle_beta   90.00
_cell.angle_gamma   90.00
#
_symmetry.space_group_name_H-M   'P 1'
#
loop_
_entity.id
_entity.type
_entity.pdbx_description
1 polymer ?
#
loop_
_entity_poly.entity_id
_entity_poly.type
_entity_poly.pdbx_seq_one_letter_code
_entity_poly.pdbx_strand_id
1 'polypeptide(L)'
;MARSKPTDTPAPATTKAGKGATASGKGAKSEKLGKDGKPKVGRWKKFTTSLGQIKQAYTLTYKNDPKLPWVMLIAFVVVAAVVEFVAILLDSPLLFLPIAILLGLLAALVVFSRRAQGSAYRQVEGQPGAAAWVLEGMRGDWRVSSGVAGTSQLDAVHRVLGRPGIILVAEGQPQRVRPLIAQEKRRIAKVVGDTPIYDITVGDGEGQVPLKKLSSHVMKLPRNLDGAEVNSLGKRMNALGGARMPIPGGPMPGGKQMTVSQRQMRRR
;
A
#
# COMPACT_ATOMS: atom_id res chain seq x y z
N MET A 1 46.00 28.09 13.00
CA MET A 1 46.34 29.53 13.19
C MET A 1 46.45 30.17 11.81
N ALA A 2 46.15 31.47 11.65
CA ALA A 2 46.13 32.24 10.39
C ALA A 2 45.15 31.70 9.30
N ARG A 3 44.49 32.47 8.40
CA ARG A 3 44.75 33.73 7.65
C ARG A 3 45.90 33.59 6.62
N SER A 4 45.83 34.13 5.40
CA SER A 4 45.08 35.30 4.89
C SER A 4 44.54 35.19 3.44
N LYS A 5 43.81 36.24 2.99
CA LYS A 5 43.38 36.57 1.59
C LYS A 5 44.56 37.18 0.77
N PRO A 6 44.39 37.81 -0.45
CA PRO A 6 43.25 37.97 -1.40
C PRO A 6 43.61 37.48 -2.84
N THR A 7 42.87 37.66 -3.94
CA THR A 7 41.89 38.70 -4.41
C THR A 7 40.79 38.09 -5.33
N ASP A 8 39.95 38.85 -6.07
CA ASP A 8 38.83 39.72 -5.62
C ASP A 8 37.80 39.91 -6.79
N THR A 9 37.74 41.05 -7.52
CA THR A 9 36.59 41.40 -8.43
C THR A 9 36.97 42.27 -9.64
N PRO A 10 36.17 42.27 -10.75
CA PRO A 10 35.16 43.34 -10.94
C PRO A 10 33.82 42.89 -11.57
N ALA A 11 32.83 43.81 -11.64
CA ALA A 11 31.48 43.60 -12.18
C ALA A 11 31.24 44.35 -13.52
N PRO A 12 30.12 44.09 -14.22
CA PRO A 12 29.07 45.13 -14.44
C PRO A 12 27.71 44.69 -13.81
N ALA A 13 26.77 45.53 -13.35
CA ALA A 13 26.09 46.70 -13.96
C ALA A 13 25.19 46.30 -15.16
N THR A 14 23.94 46.76 -15.37
CA THR A 14 23.09 47.86 -14.83
C THR A 14 21.60 47.40 -14.73
N THR A 15 20.53 48.12 -14.31
CA THR A 15 20.21 49.16 -13.27
C THR A 15 18.67 49.23 -13.09
N LYS A 16 18.15 49.90 -12.03
CA LYS A 16 16.76 50.43 -11.84
C LYS A 16 15.63 49.39 -11.60
N ALA A 17 14.53 49.68 -10.89
CA ALA A 17 14.17 50.72 -9.89
C ALA A 17 13.08 50.11 -8.95
N GLY A 18 12.88 50.53 -7.69
CA GLY A 18 12.12 51.73 -7.26
C GLY A 18 10.60 51.56 -7.45
N LYS A 19 9.70 51.90 -6.51
CA LYS A 19 9.79 52.54 -5.18
C LYS A 19 8.42 52.38 -4.48
N GLY A 20 8.34 52.12 -3.16
CA GLY A 20 7.02 52.04 -2.48
C GLY A 20 7.06 51.82 -0.96
N ALA A 21 6.59 52.84 -0.22
CA ALA A 21 6.00 52.68 1.12
C ALA A 21 4.46 52.46 0.95
N THR A 22 3.62 52.18 1.94
CA THR A 22 3.67 52.50 3.38
C THR A 22 2.88 51.48 4.21
N ALA A 23 2.92 51.58 5.54
CA ALA A 23 2.36 50.65 6.51
C ALA A 23 0.83 50.41 6.45
N SER A 24 0.43 49.21 6.88
CA SER A 24 -0.75 49.04 7.74
C SER A 24 -0.59 47.79 8.61
N GLY A 25 -0.84 47.91 9.92
CA GLY A 25 -0.68 46.82 10.88
C GLY A 25 -2.00 46.12 11.19
N LYS A 26 -1.99 44.78 11.28
CA LYS A 26 -3.09 44.02 11.88
C LYS A 26 -2.51 42.88 12.72
N GLY A 27 -2.85 42.87 14.01
CA GLY A 27 -2.07 42.16 15.03
C GLY A 27 -1.99 40.65 14.83
N ALA A 28 -0.76 40.12 14.91
CA ALA A 28 -0.52 38.69 15.02
C ALA A 28 -1.10 38.17 16.35
N LYS A 29 -2.24 37.48 16.30
CA LYS A 29 -2.76 36.74 17.45
C LYS A 29 -1.77 35.62 17.78
N SER A 30 -1.13 35.72 18.94
CA SER A 30 -0.15 34.74 19.42
C SER A 30 -0.80 33.37 19.63
N GLU A 31 -0.49 32.41 18.76
CA GLU A 31 -0.78 31.00 19.02
C GLU A 31 -0.01 30.58 20.28
N LYS A 32 -0.71 30.34 21.38
CA LYS A 32 -0.11 29.81 22.61
C LYS A 32 0.28 28.35 22.38
N LEU A 33 1.57 28.12 22.07
CA LEU A 33 2.19 26.80 21.97
C LEU A 33 1.90 25.96 23.23
N GLY A 34 1.74 24.64 23.04
CA GLY A 34 1.84 23.68 24.14
C GLY A 34 3.30 23.44 24.52
N LYS A 35 3.55 22.81 25.68
CA LYS A 35 4.91 22.46 26.13
C LYS A 35 5.68 21.57 25.15
N ASP A 36 4.98 20.88 24.24
CA ASP A 36 5.53 19.89 23.32
C ASP A 36 5.83 20.46 21.91
N GLY A 37 5.90 21.79 21.77
CA GLY A 37 6.27 22.49 20.52
C GLY A 37 5.26 22.41 19.37
N LYS A 38 4.22 21.57 19.46
CA LYS A 38 3.18 21.43 18.44
C LYS A 38 2.10 22.51 18.59
N PRO A 39 1.58 23.11 17.49
CA PRO A 39 0.51 24.09 17.56
C PRO A 39 -0.73 23.48 18.19
N LYS A 40 -1.33 24.18 19.15
CA LYS A 40 -2.45 23.69 19.97
C LYS A 40 -3.78 23.77 19.22
N VAL A 41 -3.85 23.07 18.07
CA VAL A 41 -4.99 23.11 17.14
C VAL A 41 -6.31 22.87 17.88
N GLY A 42 -7.16 23.89 17.85
CA GLY A 42 -8.40 23.90 18.62
C GLY A 42 -9.31 22.73 18.28
N ARG A 43 -10.16 22.31 19.24
CA ARG A 43 -11.07 21.15 19.08
C ARG A 43 -11.86 21.20 17.77
N TRP A 44 -12.33 22.39 17.38
CA TRP A 44 -12.98 22.67 16.10
C TRP A 44 -12.12 22.34 14.86
N LYS A 45 -10.84 22.72 14.83
CA LYS A 45 -9.92 22.43 13.71
C LYS A 45 -9.60 20.93 13.61
N LYS A 46 -9.58 20.20 14.74
CA LYS A 46 -9.52 18.74 14.72
C LYS A 46 -10.79 18.13 14.13
N PHE A 47 -11.95 18.57 14.60
CA PHE A 47 -13.26 18.08 14.15
C PHE A 47 -13.48 18.28 12.63
N THR A 48 -13.16 19.45 12.09
CA THR A 48 -13.27 19.70 10.64
C THR A 48 -12.29 18.85 9.82
N THR A 49 -11.07 18.60 10.31
CA THR A 49 -10.14 17.66 9.66
C THR A 49 -10.67 16.23 9.65
N SER A 50 -11.20 15.74 10.78
CA SER A 50 -11.80 14.39 10.86
C SER A 50 -13.04 14.24 9.97
N LEU A 51 -13.92 15.25 9.91
CA LEU A 51 -15.04 15.28 8.95
C LEU A 51 -14.55 15.23 7.48
N GLY A 52 -13.46 15.93 7.16
CA GLY A 52 -12.82 15.87 5.84
C GLY A 52 -12.35 14.45 5.49
N GLN A 53 -11.67 13.79 6.42
CA GLN A 53 -11.21 12.40 6.27
C GLN A 53 -12.38 11.42 6.09
N ILE A 54 -13.45 11.55 6.88
CA ILE A 54 -14.66 10.72 6.75
C ILE A 54 -15.32 10.95 5.39
N LYS A 55 -15.45 12.20 4.93
CA LYS A 55 -16.02 12.53 3.62
C LYS A 55 -15.17 11.99 2.46
N GLN A 56 -13.84 12.00 2.58
CA GLN A 56 -12.92 11.39 1.62
C GLN A 56 -13.08 9.86 1.57
N ALA A 57 -13.08 9.19 2.72
CA ALA A 57 -13.29 7.74 2.81
C ALA A 57 -14.68 7.33 2.27
N TYR A 58 -15.73 8.10 2.59
CA TYR A 58 -17.07 7.86 2.08
C TYR A 58 -17.15 8.03 0.56
N THR A 59 -16.62 9.12 0.01
CA THR A 59 -16.67 9.36 -1.45
C THR A 59 -15.82 8.37 -2.24
N LEU A 60 -14.71 7.86 -1.68
CA LEU A 60 -13.95 6.76 -2.28
C LEU A 60 -14.74 5.43 -2.26
N THR A 61 -15.37 5.10 -1.13
CA THR A 61 -16.17 3.87 -0.99
C THR A 61 -17.40 3.90 -1.90
N TYR A 62 -18.11 5.04 -1.97
CA TYR A 62 -19.31 5.21 -2.79
C TYR A 62 -19.04 5.05 -4.31
N LYS A 63 -17.87 5.50 -4.79
CA LYS A 63 -17.44 5.28 -6.19
C LYS A 63 -17.32 3.78 -6.54
N ASN A 64 -16.95 2.94 -5.57
CA ASN A 64 -16.83 1.49 -5.75
C ASN A 64 -18.14 0.74 -5.48
N ASP A 65 -19.05 1.35 -4.71
CA ASP A 65 -20.25 0.70 -4.18
C ASP A 65 -21.41 1.71 -4.11
N PRO A 66 -22.12 1.96 -5.23
CA PRO A 66 -23.23 2.92 -5.26
C PRO A 66 -24.45 2.46 -4.42
N LYS A 67 -24.47 1.21 -3.96
CA LYS A 67 -25.51 0.69 -3.05
C LYS A 67 -25.23 1.02 -1.57
N LEU A 68 -24.03 1.53 -1.25
CA LEU A 68 -23.61 1.92 0.10
C LEU A 68 -24.64 2.76 0.88
N PRO A 69 -25.15 3.91 0.40
CA PRO A 69 -26.11 4.73 1.17
C PRO A 69 -27.38 3.97 1.50
N TRP A 70 -27.94 3.22 0.57
CA TRP A 70 -29.15 2.42 0.78
C TRP A 70 -28.94 1.32 1.83
N VAL A 71 -27.79 0.63 1.79
CA VAL A 71 -27.47 -0.43 2.75
C VAL A 71 -27.17 0.14 4.14
N MET A 72 -26.57 1.33 4.22
CA MET A 72 -26.41 2.07 5.49
C MET A 72 -27.75 2.55 6.05
N LEU A 73 -28.64 3.07 5.19
CA LEU A 73 -29.99 3.51 5.58
C LEU A 73 -30.83 2.33 6.11
N ILE A 74 -30.84 1.20 5.40
CA ILE A 74 -31.53 -0.02 5.84
C ILE A 74 -30.98 -0.50 7.18
N ALA A 75 -29.65 -0.52 7.36
CA ALA A 75 -29.04 -0.91 8.64
C ALA A 75 -29.39 0.05 9.79
N PHE A 76 -29.44 1.36 9.54
CA PHE A 76 -29.92 2.35 10.50
C PHE A 76 -31.39 2.10 10.88
N VAL A 77 -32.28 1.99 9.88
CA VAL A 77 -33.73 1.85 10.09
C VAL A 77 -34.06 0.53 10.80
N VAL A 78 -33.45 -0.59 10.40
CA VAL A 78 -33.69 -1.89 11.05
C VAL A 78 -33.28 -1.87 12.52
N VAL A 79 -32.11 -1.32 12.87
CA VAL A 79 -31.66 -1.29 14.27
C VAL A 79 -32.46 -0.28 15.09
N ALA A 80 -32.78 0.90 14.55
CA ALA A 80 -33.63 1.87 15.24
C ALA A 80 -35.05 1.33 15.47
N ALA A 81 -35.65 0.67 14.47
CA ALA A 81 -36.98 0.06 14.59
C ALA A 81 -37.01 -1.10 15.58
N VAL A 82 -35.95 -1.93 15.68
CA VAL A 82 -35.87 -2.98 16.70
C VAL A 82 -35.79 -2.40 18.12
N VAL A 83 -35.05 -1.32 18.32
CA VAL A 83 -34.97 -0.66 19.64
C VAL A 83 -36.31 -0.01 20.02
N GLU A 84 -36.96 0.68 19.09
CA GLU A 84 -38.26 1.32 19.33
C GLU A 84 -39.40 0.28 19.51
N PHE A 85 -39.34 -0.86 18.80
CA PHE A 85 -40.27 -1.97 19.00
C PHE A 85 -40.13 -2.57 20.42
N VAL A 86 -38.92 -2.70 20.94
CA VAL A 86 -38.68 -3.09 22.35
C VAL A 86 -39.18 -2.01 23.32
N ALA A 87 -39.04 -0.72 22.99
CA ALA A 87 -39.57 0.38 23.81
C ALA A 87 -41.11 0.35 23.93
N ILE A 88 -41.80 0.06 22.82
CA ILE A 88 -43.26 -0.11 22.77
C ILE A 88 -43.70 -1.32 23.61
N LEU A 89 -42.96 -2.43 23.56
CA LEU A 89 -43.22 -3.62 24.40
C LEU A 89 -42.92 -3.42 25.90
N LEU A 90 -42.36 -2.28 26.29
CA LEU A 90 -42.04 -1.90 27.67
C LEU A 90 -42.88 -0.69 28.14
N ASP A 91 -44.03 -0.44 27.49
CA ASP A 91 -44.94 0.70 27.74
C ASP A 91 -44.24 2.08 27.82
N SER A 92 -43.07 2.20 27.18
CA SER A 92 -42.21 3.39 27.22
C SER A 92 -41.81 3.85 25.81
N PRO A 93 -42.78 4.07 24.90
CA PRO A 93 -42.52 4.58 23.56
C PRO A 93 -41.82 5.95 23.61
N LEU A 94 -41.00 6.24 22.61
CA LEU A 94 -40.19 7.45 22.44
C LEU A 94 -39.09 7.67 23.51
N LEU A 95 -39.16 7.04 24.69
CA LEU A 95 -38.15 7.17 25.75
C LEU A 95 -36.77 6.70 25.27
N PHE A 96 -36.74 5.60 24.51
CA PHE A 96 -35.51 5.03 23.95
C PHE A 96 -35.11 5.63 22.60
N LEU A 97 -35.89 6.54 22.02
CA LEU A 97 -35.62 7.12 20.69
C LEU A 97 -34.20 7.71 20.52
N PRO A 98 -33.60 8.42 21.51
CA PRO A 98 -32.21 8.89 21.40
C PRO A 98 -31.19 7.72 21.33
N ILE A 99 -31.49 6.62 22.02
CA ILE A 99 -30.66 5.40 22.04
C ILE A 99 -30.85 4.62 20.73
N ALA A 100 -32.09 4.53 20.21
CA ALA A 100 -32.40 3.93 18.91
C ALA A 100 -31.64 4.63 17.77
N ILE A 101 -31.63 5.96 17.76
CA ILE A 101 -30.87 6.78 16.78
C ILE A 101 -29.36 6.52 16.93
N LEU A 102 -28.83 6.50 18.16
CA LEU A 102 -27.39 6.29 18.41
C LEU A 102 -26.93 4.88 17.98
N LEU A 103 -27.71 3.84 18.29
CA LEU A 103 -27.44 2.46 17.90
C LEU A 103 -27.62 2.25 16.38
N GLY A 104 -28.62 2.89 15.76
CA GLY A 104 -28.78 2.91 14.30
C GLY A 104 -27.59 3.55 13.59
N LEU A 105 -27.07 4.68 14.09
CA LEU A 105 -25.87 5.32 13.56
C LEU A 105 -24.62 4.43 13.72
N LEU A 106 -24.49 3.75 14.86
CA LEU A 106 -23.40 2.79 15.10
C LEU A 106 -23.50 1.60 14.12
N ALA A 107 -24.68 1.06 13.88
CA ALA A 107 -24.91 -0.01 12.92
C ALA A 107 -24.56 0.41 11.48
N ALA A 108 -24.99 1.60 11.07
CA ALA A 108 -24.62 2.18 9.77
C ALA A 108 -23.10 2.38 9.63
N LEU A 109 -22.40 2.78 10.70
CA LEU A 109 -20.94 2.93 10.72
C LEU A 109 -20.19 1.59 10.65
N VAL A 110 -20.70 0.54 11.33
CA VAL A 110 -20.15 -0.83 11.23
C VAL A 110 -20.33 -1.38 9.82
N VAL A 111 -21.50 -1.19 9.21
CA VAL A 111 -21.79 -1.55 7.81
C VAL A 111 -20.89 -0.79 6.85
N PHE A 112 -20.71 0.52 7.05
CA PHE A 112 -19.77 1.34 6.29
C PHE A 112 -18.34 0.79 6.37
N SER A 113 -17.84 0.49 7.58
CA SER A 113 -16.49 -0.04 7.79
C SER A 113 -16.25 -1.35 7.02
N ARG A 114 -17.18 -2.31 7.13
CA ARG A 114 -17.08 -3.60 6.40
C ARG A 114 -17.17 -3.43 4.87
N ARG A 115 -18.00 -2.51 4.38
CA ARG A 115 -18.10 -2.15 2.96
C ARG A 115 -16.81 -1.47 2.45
N ALA A 116 -16.30 -0.50 3.20
CA ALA A 116 -15.07 0.25 2.88
C ALA A 116 -13.88 -0.70 2.72
N GLN A 117 -13.64 -1.59 3.70
CA GLN A 117 -12.63 -2.65 3.62
C GLN A 117 -12.80 -3.50 2.37
N GLY A 118 -14.00 -4.06 2.15
CA GLY A 118 -14.31 -4.89 0.99
C GLY A 118 -14.17 -4.19 -0.36
N SER A 119 -14.30 -2.86 -0.39
CA SER A 119 -14.14 -2.03 -1.60
C SER A 119 -12.69 -1.62 -1.87
N ALA A 120 -11.89 -1.40 -0.82
CA ALA A 120 -10.46 -1.08 -0.96
C ALA A 120 -9.70 -2.23 -1.62
N TYR A 121 -9.94 -3.47 -1.18
CA TYR A 121 -9.37 -4.65 -1.83
C TYR A 121 -9.76 -4.78 -3.30
N ARG A 122 -10.98 -4.36 -3.70
CA ARG A 122 -11.43 -4.36 -5.11
C ARG A 122 -10.75 -3.33 -6.02
N GLN A 123 -10.11 -2.31 -5.47
CA GLN A 123 -9.28 -1.38 -6.25
C GLN A 123 -7.86 -1.93 -6.47
N VAL A 124 -7.44 -2.88 -5.65
CA VAL A 124 -6.12 -3.53 -5.72
C VAL A 124 -6.21 -4.85 -6.50
N GLU A 125 -7.33 -5.57 -6.42
CA GLU A 125 -7.67 -6.71 -7.29
C GLU A 125 -7.66 -6.28 -8.78
N GLY A 126 -6.62 -6.69 -9.50
CA GLY A 126 -6.41 -6.35 -10.92
C GLY A 126 -5.27 -5.35 -11.20
N GLN A 127 -4.60 -4.81 -10.17
CA GLN A 127 -3.37 -4.03 -10.34
C GLN A 127 -2.13 -4.94 -10.25
N PRO A 128 -1.07 -4.72 -11.06
CA PRO A 128 0.21 -5.41 -10.86
C PRO A 128 0.87 -4.98 -9.55
N GLY A 129 1.46 -5.93 -8.84
CA GLY A 129 2.01 -5.78 -7.48
C GLY A 129 0.99 -6.02 -6.36
N ALA A 130 -0.28 -6.21 -6.68
CA ALA A 130 -1.37 -6.40 -5.72
C ALA A 130 -1.14 -7.55 -4.73
N ALA A 131 -0.72 -8.70 -5.24
CA ALA A 131 -0.47 -9.87 -4.40
C ALA A 131 0.73 -9.64 -3.46
N ALA A 132 1.82 -9.04 -3.95
CA ALA A 132 2.97 -8.70 -3.12
C ALA A 132 2.61 -7.74 -1.98
N TRP A 133 1.89 -6.66 -2.26
CA TRP A 133 1.52 -5.66 -1.24
C TRP A 133 0.71 -6.26 -0.07
N VAL A 134 -0.23 -7.16 -0.38
CA VAL A 134 -1.01 -7.88 0.66
C VAL A 134 -0.15 -8.84 1.48
N LEU A 135 0.92 -9.39 0.90
CA LEU A 135 1.86 -10.30 1.57
C LEU A 135 2.90 -9.52 2.40
N GLU A 136 3.34 -8.35 1.93
CA GLU A 136 4.25 -7.44 2.65
C GLU A 136 3.57 -6.84 3.90
N GLY A 137 2.25 -6.66 3.87
CA GLY A 137 1.45 -6.26 5.04
C GLY A 137 1.24 -7.34 6.10
N MET A 138 1.76 -8.57 5.94
CA MET A 138 1.55 -9.66 6.90
C MET A 138 2.48 -9.56 8.13
N ARG A 139 1.91 -9.73 9.32
CA ARG A 139 2.67 -9.78 10.58
C ARG A 139 3.49 -11.08 10.68
N GLY A 140 4.81 -10.97 10.76
CA GLY A 140 5.73 -12.08 10.99
C GLY A 140 7.08 -11.88 10.30
N ASP A 141 7.96 -12.88 10.39
CA ASP A 141 9.15 -12.96 9.52
C ASP A 141 8.73 -13.54 8.15
N TRP A 142 8.11 -12.69 7.35
CA TRP A 142 7.75 -12.96 5.95
C TRP A 142 8.65 -12.13 5.04
N ARG A 143 9.35 -12.80 4.13
CA ARG A 143 10.32 -12.15 3.23
C ARG A 143 9.78 -12.22 1.82
N VAL A 144 9.12 -11.14 1.41
CA VAL A 144 8.50 -11.00 0.09
C VAL A 144 9.54 -10.49 -0.91
N SER A 145 9.53 -11.10 -2.09
CA SER A 145 10.29 -10.72 -3.27
C SER A 145 9.28 -10.53 -4.40
N SER A 146 8.95 -9.28 -4.71
CA SER A 146 7.98 -8.94 -5.76
C SER A 146 8.60 -9.05 -7.16
N GLY A 147 7.77 -9.32 -8.18
CA GLY A 147 8.17 -9.26 -9.59
C GLY A 147 9.35 -10.15 -10.01
N VAL A 148 9.45 -11.37 -9.45
CA VAL A 148 10.56 -12.31 -9.71
C VAL A 148 10.52 -12.86 -11.15
N ALA A 149 9.32 -13.02 -11.69
CA ALA A 149 9.05 -13.19 -13.11
C ALA A 149 7.78 -12.40 -13.46
N GLY A 150 7.58 -12.07 -14.74
CA GLY A 150 6.39 -11.36 -15.19
C GLY A 150 6.33 -11.20 -16.72
N THR A 151 5.18 -10.74 -17.21
CA THR A 151 4.91 -10.50 -18.63
C THR A 151 4.77 -9.01 -18.93
N SER A 152 4.72 -8.64 -20.22
CA SER A 152 4.29 -7.29 -20.62
C SER A 152 2.77 -7.09 -20.51
N GLN A 153 2.00 -8.16 -20.27
CA GLN A 153 0.55 -8.15 -20.05
C GLN A 153 0.17 -7.98 -18.56
N LEU A 154 1.10 -7.49 -17.74
CA LEU A 154 0.93 -7.24 -16.30
C LEU A 154 0.63 -8.49 -15.44
N ASP A 155 0.93 -9.70 -15.94
CA ASP A 155 1.01 -10.89 -15.09
C ASP A 155 2.35 -10.88 -14.35
N ALA A 156 2.38 -11.28 -13.08
CA ALA A 156 3.60 -11.38 -12.28
C ALA A 156 3.62 -12.61 -11.38
N VAL A 157 4.83 -13.05 -11.03
CA VAL A 157 5.08 -14.06 -9.99
C VAL A 157 5.92 -13.42 -8.90
N HIS A 158 5.34 -13.37 -7.71
CA HIS A 158 6.00 -12.96 -6.47
C HIS A 158 6.42 -14.22 -5.71
N ARG A 159 7.46 -14.09 -4.90
CA ARG A 159 8.03 -15.18 -4.11
C ARG A 159 8.07 -14.77 -2.65
N VAL A 160 7.43 -15.54 -1.79
CA VAL A 160 7.46 -15.34 -0.34
C VAL A 160 8.21 -16.48 0.32
N LEU A 161 9.15 -16.13 1.18
CA LEU A 161 9.82 -17.03 2.10
C LEU A 161 9.25 -16.82 3.51
N GLY A 162 8.97 -17.92 4.20
CA GLY A 162 8.50 -17.92 5.59
C GLY A 162 8.55 -19.32 6.19
N ARG A 163 7.95 -19.51 7.38
CA ARG A 163 7.96 -20.80 8.09
C ARG A 163 7.31 -22.00 7.36
N PRO A 164 6.41 -21.84 6.38
CA PRO A 164 6.00 -22.98 5.54
C PRO A 164 7.06 -23.48 4.56
N GLY A 165 8.10 -22.69 4.28
CA GLY A 165 9.00 -22.92 3.15
C GLY A 165 8.89 -21.76 2.15
N ILE A 166 8.79 -22.09 0.86
CA ILE A 166 8.67 -21.11 -0.22
C ILE A 166 7.28 -21.15 -0.83
N ILE A 167 6.74 -19.97 -1.12
CA ILE A 167 5.42 -19.79 -1.71
C ILE A 167 5.58 -18.91 -2.96
N LEU A 168 5.26 -19.47 -4.12
CA LEU A 168 5.13 -18.73 -5.37
C LEU A 168 3.69 -18.25 -5.50
N VAL A 169 3.50 -16.94 -5.46
CA VAL A 169 2.19 -16.30 -5.58
C VAL A 169 2.15 -15.56 -6.90
N ALA A 170 1.32 -16.03 -7.83
CA ALA A 170 1.15 -15.43 -9.14
C ALA A 170 -0.15 -14.64 -9.23
N GLU A 171 -0.09 -13.50 -9.93
CA GLU A 171 -1.23 -12.67 -10.30
C GLU A 171 -1.31 -12.55 -11.83
N GLY A 172 -2.52 -12.47 -12.37
CA GLY A 172 -2.76 -12.49 -13.82
C GLY A 172 -3.48 -13.76 -14.29
N GLN A 173 -3.48 -14.01 -15.60
CA GLN A 173 -4.31 -15.06 -16.18
C GLN A 173 -3.68 -16.46 -16.01
N PRO A 174 -4.39 -17.48 -15.46
CA PRO A 174 -3.82 -18.80 -15.14
C PRO A 174 -2.96 -19.44 -16.24
N GLN A 175 -3.40 -19.33 -17.50
CA GLN A 175 -2.71 -19.91 -18.65
C GLN A 175 -1.35 -19.25 -18.95
N ARG A 176 -1.17 -17.96 -18.59
CA ARG A 176 0.09 -17.22 -18.75
C ARG A 176 1.00 -17.34 -17.52
N VAL A 177 0.43 -17.41 -16.30
CA VAL A 177 1.26 -17.54 -15.08
C VAL A 177 1.77 -18.96 -14.82
N ARG A 178 1.04 -20.02 -15.23
CA ARG A 178 1.50 -21.42 -15.08
C ARG A 178 2.92 -21.68 -15.59
N PRO A 179 3.34 -21.25 -16.81
CA PRO A 179 4.72 -21.42 -17.25
C PRO A 179 5.73 -20.58 -16.45
N LEU A 180 5.36 -19.39 -15.96
CA LEU A 180 6.24 -18.57 -15.10
C LEU A 180 6.47 -19.23 -13.74
N ILE A 181 5.41 -19.74 -13.10
CA ILE A 181 5.51 -20.54 -11.87
C ILE A 181 6.41 -21.76 -12.10
N ALA A 182 6.21 -22.49 -13.20
CA ALA A 182 7.03 -23.66 -13.53
C ALA A 182 8.51 -23.29 -13.77
N GLN A 183 8.80 -22.17 -14.44
CA GLN A 183 10.16 -21.67 -14.65
C GLN A 183 10.84 -21.31 -13.33
N GLU A 184 10.15 -20.59 -12.44
CA GLU A 184 10.71 -20.19 -11.15
C GLU A 184 10.82 -21.39 -10.18
N LYS A 185 9.83 -22.31 -10.15
CA LYS A 185 9.91 -23.57 -9.37
C LYS A 185 11.13 -24.41 -9.79
N ARG A 186 11.43 -24.49 -11.09
CA ARG A 186 12.66 -25.12 -11.64
C ARG A 186 13.95 -24.36 -11.31
N ARG A 187 13.90 -23.03 -11.16
CA ARG A 187 15.06 -22.21 -10.73
C ARG A 187 15.37 -22.46 -9.24
N ILE A 188 14.32 -22.39 -8.41
CA ILE A 188 14.37 -22.53 -6.95
C ILE A 188 14.81 -23.93 -6.53
N ALA A 189 14.25 -24.98 -7.14
CA ALA A 189 14.55 -26.37 -6.77
C ALA A 189 16.06 -26.72 -6.74
N LYS A 190 16.89 -26.04 -7.55
CA LYS A 190 18.35 -26.24 -7.62
C LYS A 190 19.11 -25.88 -6.32
N VAL A 191 18.50 -25.13 -5.41
CA VAL A 191 19.18 -24.44 -4.29
C VAL A 191 18.45 -24.64 -2.95
N VAL A 192 17.27 -25.24 -3.00
CA VAL A 192 16.33 -25.28 -1.87
C VAL A 192 16.25 -26.64 -1.18
N GLY A 193 16.64 -27.72 -1.87
CA GLY A 193 16.59 -29.08 -1.33
C GLY A 193 15.16 -29.49 -1.03
N ASP A 194 14.96 -30.23 0.06
CA ASP A 194 13.68 -30.86 0.42
C ASP A 194 12.64 -29.89 1.00
N THR A 195 12.92 -28.58 1.02
CA THR A 195 11.94 -27.60 1.53
C THR A 195 10.74 -27.48 0.59
N PRO A 196 9.49 -27.55 1.09
CA PRO A 196 8.29 -27.40 0.29
C PRO A 196 8.22 -26.08 -0.51
N ILE A 197 7.83 -26.21 -1.79
CA ILE A 197 7.53 -25.08 -2.69
C ILE A 197 6.05 -25.14 -3.07
N TYR A 198 5.26 -24.27 -2.44
CA TYR A 198 3.84 -24.08 -2.72
C TYR A 198 3.65 -23.11 -3.90
N ASP A 199 2.59 -23.33 -4.69
CA ASP A 199 2.16 -22.43 -5.75
C ASP A 199 0.70 -22.02 -5.57
N ILE A 200 0.44 -20.71 -5.68
CA ILE A 200 -0.86 -20.07 -5.49
C ILE A 200 -1.11 -19.14 -6.67
N THR A 201 -2.26 -19.27 -7.34
CA THR A 201 -2.72 -18.29 -8.33
C THR A 201 -3.78 -17.39 -7.70
N VAL A 202 -3.63 -16.08 -7.84
CA VAL A 202 -4.51 -15.05 -7.26
C VAL A 202 -5.54 -14.59 -8.27
N GLY A 203 -6.81 -14.58 -7.86
CA GLY A 203 -7.95 -14.16 -8.68
C GLY A 203 -9.25 -14.80 -8.20
N ASP A 204 -10.35 -14.52 -8.91
CA ASP A 204 -11.71 -14.94 -8.54
C ASP A 204 -12.22 -16.17 -9.33
N GLY A 205 -11.40 -16.77 -10.20
CA GLY A 205 -11.77 -17.97 -10.97
C GLY A 205 -11.58 -19.28 -10.20
N GLU A 206 -12.01 -20.39 -10.81
CA GLU A 206 -11.86 -21.72 -10.21
C GLU A 206 -10.38 -22.08 -9.98
N GLY A 207 -10.09 -22.71 -8.84
CA GLY A 207 -8.73 -23.05 -8.40
C GLY A 207 -7.86 -21.85 -7.99
N GLN A 208 -8.39 -20.63 -7.97
CA GLN A 208 -7.67 -19.41 -7.58
C GLN A 208 -8.01 -18.98 -6.16
N VAL A 209 -7.14 -18.18 -5.55
CA VAL A 209 -7.35 -17.57 -4.23
C VAL A 209 -7.66 -16.09 -4.41
N PRO A 210 -8.88 -15.61 -4.09
CA PRO A 210 -9.21 -14.19 -4.13
C PRO A 210 -8.28 -13.38 -3.22
N LEU A 211 -7.87 -12.18 -3.65
CA LEU A 211 -6.84 -11.38 -2.96
C LEU A 211 -7.18 -11.14 -1.48
N LYS A 212 -8.46 -10.85 -1.16
CA LYS A 212 -8.98 -10.74 0.23
C LYS A 212 -8.70 -11.94 1.13
N LYS A 213 -8.51 -13.14 0.56
CA LYS A 213 -8.27 -14.41 1.27
C LYS A 213 -6.80 -14.85 1.26
N LEU A 214 -5.95 -14.21 0.46
CA LEU A 214 -4.56 -14.62 0.21
C LEU A 214 -3.73 -14.77 1.49
N SER A 215 -3.72 -13.74 2.34
CA SER A 215 -2.99 -13.77 3.63
C SER A 215 -3.50 -14.89 4.56
N SER A 216 -4.83 -15.06 4.65
CA SER A 216 -5.48 -16.11 5.43
C SER A 216 -5.29 -17.52 4.87
N HIS A 217 -4.99 -17.66 3.58
CA HIS A 217 -4.63 -18.93 2.94
C HIS A 217 -3.16 -19.27 3.22
N VAL A 218 -2.25 -18.32 3.02
CA VAL A 218 -0.81 -18.46 3.32
C VAL A 218 -0.56 -18.79 4.81
N MET A 219 -1.28 -18.14 5.72
CA MET A 219 -1.20 -18.38 7.17
C MET A 219 -1.69 -19.78 7.60
N LYS A 220 -2.41 -20.52 6.74
CA LYS A 220 -2.90 -21.89 7.02
C LYS A 220 -1.96 -22.99 6.55
N LEU A 221 -0.90 -22.66 5.82
CA LEU A 221 0.09 -23.66 5.38
C LEU A 221 0.86 -24.21 6.59
N PRO A 222 1.22 -25.51 6.60
CA PRO A 222 1.92 -26.13 7.71
C PRO A 222 3.30 -25.50 7.93
N ARG A 223 3.74 -25.43 9.19
CA ARG A 223 4.98 -24.73 9.59
C ARG A 223 6.18 -25.67 9.52
N ASN A 224 6.56 -26.02 8.30
CA ASN A 224 7.58 -27.03 8.00
C ASN A 224 9.01 -26.62 8.42
N LEU A 225 9.28 -25.33 8.61
CA LEU A 225 10.59 -24.79 8.98
C LEU A 225 10.58 -24.03 10.30
N ASP A 226 11.73 -24.01 10.98
CA ASP A 226 12.07 -23.08 12.04
C ASP A 226 12.88 -21.85 11.57
N GLY A 227 13.02 -20.83 12.44
CA GLY A 227 13.62 -19.55 12.11
C GLY A 227 15.09 -19.64 11.69
N ALA A 228 15.85 -20.59 12.24
CA ALA A 228 17.23 -20.85 11.80
C ALA A 228 17.28 -21.35 10.34
N GLU A 229 16.37 -22.25 9.97
CA GLU A 229 16.28 -22.84 8.64
C GLU A 229 15.80 -21.82 7.60
N VAL A 230 14.76 -21.04 7.93
CA VAL A 230 14.29 -19.90 7.12
C VAL A 230 15.43 -18.90 6.86
N ASN A 231 16.27 -18.62 7.87
CA ASN A 231 17.45 -17.78 7.68
C ASN A 231 18.52 -18.41 6.78
N SER A 232 18.77 -19.72 6.91
CA SER A 232 19.68 -20.44 6.00
C SER A 232 19.18 -20.41 4.54
N LEU A 233 17.87 -20.59 4.36
CA LEU A 233 17.19 -20.64 3.08
C LEU A 233 17.14 -19.26 2.42
N GLY A 234 16.94 -18.19 3.20
CA GLY A 234 17.05 -16.81 2.73
C GLY A 234 18.45 -16.48 2.19
N LYS A 235 19.52 -16.94 2.86
CA LYS A 235 20.89 -16.79 2.35
C LYS A 235 21.09 -17.53 1.02
N ARG A 236 20.64 -18.79 0.92
CA ARG A 236 20.68 -19.59 -0.32
C ARG A 236 19.89 -18.93 -1.46
N MET A 237 18.68 -18.43 -1.17
CA MET A 237 17.82 -17.74 -2.14
C MET A 237 18.38 -16.41 -2.63
N ASN A 238 19.08 -15.65 -1.78
CA ASN A 238 19.73 -14.41 -2.18
C ASN A 238 20.90 -14.66 -3.15
N ALA A 239 21.66 -15.73 -2.95
CA ALA A 239 22.74 -16.14 -3.86
C ALA A 239 22.23 -16.58 -5.25
N LEU A 240 20.95 -16.98 -5.36
CA LEU A 240 20.30 -17.37 -6.61
C LEU A 240 20.03 -16.19 -7.55
N GLY A 241 19.96 -14.97 -7.01
CA GLY A 241 19.70 -13.74 -7.74
C GLY A 241 18.24 -13.56 -8.19
N GLY A 242 17.77 -12.31 -8.19
CA GLY A 242 16.53 -11.95 -8.89
C GLY A 242 16.75 -11.96 -10.40
N ALA A 243 15.74 -12.35 -11.18
CA ALA A 243 15.72 -11.95 -12.57
C ALA A 243 15.64 -10.41 -12.60
N ARG A 244 16.59 -9.74 -13.25
CA ARG A 244 16.41 -8.33 -13.60
C ARG A 244 15.24 -8.27 -14.56
N MET A 245 14.11 -7.69 -14.15
CA MET A 245 13.08 -7.28 -15.10
C MET A 245 13.77 -6.47 -16.21
N PRO A 246 13.49 -6.73 -17.49
CA PRO A 246 13.94 -5.87 -18.56
C PRO A 246 13.34 -4.49 -18.33
N ILE A 247 14.12 -3.56 -17.79
CA ILE A 247 13.70 -2.17 -17.64
C ILE A 247 13.32 -1.68 -19.04
N PRO A 248 12.06 -1.28 -19.30
CA PRO A 248 11.68 -0.76 -20.60
C PRO A 248 12.60 0.41 -20.93
N GLY A 249 13.34 0.28 -22.03
CA GLY A 249 14.43 1.20 -22.36
C GLY A 249 13.91 2.61 -22.62
N GLY A 250 13.90 3.44 -21.57
CA GLY A 250 13.74 4.88 -21.72
C GLY A 250 14.81 5.41 -22.68
N PRO A 251 14.48 6.40 -23.53
CA PRO A 251 15.39 6.88 -24.56
C PRO A 251 16.71 7.32 -23.94
N MET A 252 17.79 6.59 -24.28
CA MET A 252 19.11 6.77 -23.68
C MET A 252 19.61 8.20 -23.93
N PRO A 253 19.86 9.02 -22.88
CA PRO A 253 20.25 10.40 -23.05
C PRO A 253 21.69 10.50 -23.58
N GLY A 254 21.82 10.94 -24.83
CA GLY A 254 23.10 11.17 -25.49
C GLY A 254 23.57 10.00 -26.34
N GLY A 255 23.25 10.04 -27.63
CA GLY A 255 23.79 9.13 -28.65
C GLY A 255 25.26 9.38 -28.97
N LYS A 256 26.16 9.21 -27.98
CA LYS A 256 27.60 9.34 -28.17
C LYS A 256 28.23 7.95 -28.27
N GLN A 257 28.40 7.49 -29.51
CA GLN A 257 29.06 6.22 -29.81
C GLN A 257 30.44 6.18 -29.16
N MET A 258 30.70 5.17 -28.31
CA MET A 258 32.01 4.97 -27.71
C MET A 258 32.93 4.28 -28.73
N THR A 259 33.50 5.08 -29.63
CA THR A 259 34.52 4.64 -30.59
C THR A 259 35.81 4.29 -29.85
N VAL A 260 35.89 3.06 -29.34
CA VAL A 260 37.07 2.51 -28.68
C VAL A 260 38.21 2.44 -29.70
N SER A 261 39.15 3.38 -29.63
CA SER A 261 40.27 3.40 -30.58
C SER A 261 41.20 2.20 -30.31
N GLN A 262 41.33 1.30 -31.29
CA GLN A 262 42.11 0.06 -31.12
C GLN A 262 43.62 0.27 -30.88
N ARG A 263 44.12 1.52 -30.99
CA ARG A 263 45.54 1.85 -30.81
C ARG A 263 46.06 1.63 -29.38
N GLN A 264 45.19 1.57 -28.37
CA GLN A 264 45.63 1.31 -26.98
C GLN A 264 45.85 -0.17 -26.63
N MET A 265 45.46 -1.13 -27.48
CA MET A 265 45.59 -2.57 -27.18
C MET A 265 46.95 -3.19 -27.53
N ARG A 266 47.91 -2.43 -28.09
CA ARG A 266 49.25 -2.93 -28.49
C ARG A 266 50.39 -2.51 -27.56
N ARG A 267 50.13 -2.23 -26.28
CA ARG A 267 51.16 -2.06 -25.22
C ARG A 267 50.70 -2.57 -23.85
N ARG A 268 50.75 -3.88 -23.67
CA ARG A 268 51.16 -4.61 -22.45
C ARG A 268 51.41 -6.06 -22.82
#